data_AF-A0AB37U9A9-F1
#
_entry.id   AF-A0AB37U9A9-F1
#
_cell.length_a   1.000
_cell.length_b   1.000
_cell.length_c   1.000
_cell.angle_alpha   90.00
_cell.angle_beta   90.00
_cell.angle_gamma   90.00
#
_symmetry.space_group_name_H-M   'P 1'
#
loop_
_entity.id
_entity.type
_entity.pdbx_description
1 polymer ?
#
loop_
_entity_poly.entity_id
_entity_poly.type
_entity_poly.pdbx_seq_one_letter_code
_entity_poly.pdbx_strand_id
1 'polypeptide(L)'
;MHDEPEVQVRQQKQHARRVNTREVTFTCTVCEQTVTQHRFPGPVPLYCSNECKQTARREQMRELMRARRKAGLSKKRGRPRKTNL
;
A
#
# COMPACT_ATOMS: atom_id res chain seq x y z
N MET A 1 48.33 29.24 27.12
CA MET A 1 47.84 27.85 27.08
C MET A 1 46.34 27.95 26.86
N HIS A 2 45.83 27.47 25.72
CA HIS A 2 44.42 27.58 25.37
C HIS A 2 43.78 26.21 25.59
N ASP A 3 42.84 26.14 26.52
CA ASP A 3 42.03 24.95 26.79
C ASP A 3 41.03 24.75 25.64
N GLU A 4 41.15 23.63 24.93
CA GLU A 4 40.21 23.17 23.92
C GLU A 4 38.96 22.57 24.61
N PRO A 5 37.73 22.94 24.22
CA PRO A 5 36.54 22.39 24.85
C PRO A 5 36.25 20.96 24.34
N GLU A 6 36.20 20.00 25.28
CA GLU A 6 35.78 18.62 25.02
C GLU A 6 34.33 18.57 24.51
N VAL A 7 34.16 18.19 23.24
CA VAL A 7 32.85 17.96 22.63
C VAL A 7 32.30 16.63 23.12
N GLN A 8 31.39 16.66 24.10
CA GLN A 8 30.69 15.46 24.57
C GLN A 8 29.68 14.96 23.51
N VAL A 9 30.09 13.97 22.72
CA VAL A 9 29.23 13.29 21.74
C VAL A 9 28.20 12.43 22.48
N ARG A 10 26.96 12.90 22.55
CA ARG A 10 25.82 12.12 23.06
C ARG A 10 25.64 10.86 22.20
N GLN A 11 26.07 9.70 22.69
CA GLN A 11 25.80 8.41 22.04
C GLN A 11 24.31 8.10 22.11
N GLN A 12 23.59 8.31 21.01
CA GLN A 12 22.20 7.87 20.87
C GLN A 12 22.18 6.33 20.78
N LYS A 13 21.68 5.64 21.81
CA LYS A 13 21.46 4.19 21.77
C LYS A 13 20.44 3.87 20.67
N GLN A 14 20.90 3.34 19.55
CA GLN A 14 20.02 2.83 18.50
C GLN A 14 19.42 1.49 18.96
N HIS A 15 18.12 1.47 19.22
CA HIS A 15 17.40 0.24 19.52
C HIS A 15 17.11 -0.52 18.22
N ALA A 16 17.83 -1.61 17.97
CA ALA A 16 17.54 -2.53 16.88
C ALA A 16 16.52 -3.59 17.33
N ARG A 17 15.46 -3.80 16.55
CA ARG A 17 14.49 -4.88 16.75
C ARG A 17 14.68 -5.95 15.69
N ARG A 18 14.88 -7.20 16.10
CA ARG A 18 14.81 -8.36 15.20
C ARG A 18 13.33 -8.72 14.97
N VAL A 19 12.94 -8.83 13.71
CA VAL A 19 11.59 -9.23 13.31
C VAL A 19 11.70 -10.52 12.51
N ASN A 20 11.06 -11.58 12.99
CA ASN A 20 11.06 -12.88 12.34
C ASN A 20 9.80 -13.04 11.49
N THR A 21 9.90 -13.84 10.42
CA THR A 21 8.72 -14.29 9.68
C THR A 21 7.97 -15.35 10.49
N ARG A 22 6.66 -15.44 10.27
CA ARG A 22 5.79 -16.50 10.79
C ARG A 22 5.02 -17.13 9.65
N GLU A 23 4.64 -18.38 9.82
CA GLU A 23 3.73 -19.04 8.91
C GLU A 23 2.31 -18.46 9.08
N VAL A 24 1.66 -18.13 7.96
CA VAL A 24 0.30 -17.60 7.92
C VAL A 24 -0.48 -18.39 6.88
N THR A 25 -1.55 -19.05 7.34
CA THR A 25 -2.52 -19.73 6.48
C THR A 25 -3.73 -18.85 6.28
N PHE A 26 -4.15 -18.68 5.03
CA PHE A 26 -5.28 -17.84 4.66
C PHE A 26 -5.94 -18.33 3.38
N THR A 27 -7.20 -17.96 3.17
CA THR A 27 -7.94 -18.28 1.95
C THR A 27 -7.89 -17.10 0.99
N CYS A 28 -7.49 -17.34 -0.26
CA CYS A 28 -7.48 -16.32 -1.30
C CYS A 28 -8.91 -15.93 -1.67
N THR A 29 -9.23 -14.64 -1.71
CA THR A 29 -10.59 -14.17 -2.04
C THR A 29 -10.94 -14.30 -3.52
N VAL A 30 -10.00 -14.70 -4.39
CA VAL A 30 -10.20 -14.78 -5.85
C VAL A 30 -10.27 -16.22 -6.33
N CYS A 31 -9.32 -17.06 -5.93
CA CYS A 31 -9.31 -18.47 -6.31
C CYS A 31 -9.84 -19.41 -5.23
N GLU A 32 -10.21 -18.87 -4.05
CA GLU A 32 -10.78 -19.60 -2.91
C GLU A 32 -9.88 -20.72 -2.34
N GLN A 33 -8.62 -20.76 -2.78
CA GLN A 33 -7.63 -21.72 -2.28
C GLN A 33 -7.08 -21.26 -0.94
N THR A 34 -6.95 -22.21 -0.01
CA THR A 34 -6.22 -22.04 1.24
C THR A 34 -4.73 -22.21 0.99
N VAL A 35 -3.95 -21.17 1.29
CA VAL A 35 -2.51 -21.11 1.04
C VAL A 35 -1.78 -20.75 2.32
N THR A 36 -0.63 -21.38 2.52
CA THR A 36 0.27 -21.14 3.65
C THR A 36 1.52 -20.42 3.16
N GLN A 37 1.87 -19.28 3.79
CA GLN A 37 3.03 -18.45 3.43
C GLN A 37 3.80 -17.97 4.65
N HIS A 38 5.13 -17.93 4.54
CA HIS A 38 5.99 -17.29 5.54
C HIS A 38 6.00 -15.77 5.34
N ARG A 39 5.53 -15.01 6.34
CA ARG A 39 5.38 -13.56 6.26
C ARG A 39 5.83 -12.86 7.53
N PHE A 40 6.35 -11.65 7.37
CA PHE A 40 6.58 -10.76 8.50
C PHE A 40 5.26 -10.42 9.22
N PRO A 41 5.31 -10.13 10.53
CA PRO A 41 4.12 -9.75 11.29
C PRO A 41 3.47 -8.52 10.65
N GLY A 42 2.16 -8.63 10.45
CA GLY A 42 1.37 -7.67 9.69
C GLY A 42 -0.04 -8.22 9.43
N PRO A 43 -0.86 -7.50 8.65
CA PRO A 43 -2.19 -7.94 8.29
C PRO A 43 -2.13 -9.23 7.45
N VAL A 44 -3.13 -10.09 7.65
CA VAL A 44 -3.27 -11.33 6.88
C VAL A 44 -3.52 -10.96 5.40
N PRO A 45 -2.77 -11.54 4.44
CA PRO A 45 -3.04 -11.32 3.02
C PRO A 45 -4.43 -11.81 2.61
N LEU A 46 -4.99 -11.13 1.60
CA LEU A 46 -6.25 -11.51 0.97
C LEU A 46 -6.07 -12.31 -0.32
N TYR A 47 -4.88 -12.25 -0.93
CA TYR A 47 -4.62 -12.82 -2.25
C TYR A 47 -3.36 -13.69 -2.20
N CYS A 48 -3.43 -14.89 -2.78
CA CYS A 48 -2.31 -15.83 -2.82
C CYS A 48 -1.18 -15.40 -3.78
N SER A 49 -1.54 -14.71 -4.88
CA SER A 49 -0.60 -14.32 -5.93
C SER A 49 -0.84 -12.89 -6.44
N ASN A 50 0.15 -12.36 -7.15
CA ASN A 50 0.03 -11.08 -7.85
C ASN A 50 -1.05 -11.11 -8.94
N GLU A 51 -1.29 -12.29 -9.54
CA GLU A 51 -2.33 -12.47 -10.55
C GLU A 51 -3.71 -12.34 -9.92
N CYS A 52 -3.98 -13.03 -8.80
CA CYS A 52 -5.23 -12.88 -8.06
C CYS A 52 -5.47 -11.42 -7.66
N LYS A 53 -4.43 -10.74 -7.17
CA LYS A 53 -4.50 -9.31 -6.84
C LYS A 53 -4.85 -8.43 -8.04
N GLN A 54 -4.31 -8.74 -9.23
CA GLN A 54 -4.62 -8.02 -10.46
C GLN A 54 -6.04 -8.28 -10.94
N THR A 55 -6.53 -9.52 -10.85
CA THR A 55 -7.91 -9.89 -11.21
C THR A 55 -8.91 -9.11 -10.34
N ALA A 56 -8.76 -9.16 -9.02
CA ALA A 56 -9.60 -8.41 -8.09
C ALA A 56 -9.59 -6.90 -8.39
N ARG A 57 -8.40 -6.33 -8.65
CA ARG A 57 -8.28 -4.91 -9.02
C ARG A 57 -9.00 -4.58 -10.33
N ARG A 58 -8.92 -5.44 -11.35
CA ARG A 58 -9.60 -5.24 -12.64
C ARG A 58 -11.11 -5.28 -12.47
N GLU A 59 -11.62 -6.17 -11.65
CA GLU A 59 -13.05 -6.28 -11.35
C GLU A 59 -13.57 -5.06 -10.58
N GLN A 60 -12.87 -4.66 -9.52
CA GLN A 60 -13.20 -3.43 -8.78
C GLN A 60 -13.21 -2.20 -9.69
N MET A 61 -12.24 -2.09 -10.61
CA MET A 61 -12.20 -0.99 -11.58
C MET A 61 -13.39 -1.04 -12.55
N ARG A 62 -13.75 -2.23 -13.04
CA ARG A 62 -14.92 -2.42 -13.91
C ARG A 62 -16.21 -2.02 -13.20
N GLU A 63 -16.35 -2.40 -11.95
CA GLU A 63 -17.50 -2.04 -11.12
C GLU A 63 -17.54 -0.52 -10.86
N LEU A 64 -16.41 0.09 -10.48
CA LEU A 64 -16.31 1.53 -10.32
C LEU A 64 -16.72 2.28 -11.60
N MET A 65 -16.29 1.81 -12.77
CA MET A 65 -16.66 2.41 -14.05
C MET A 65 -18.14 2.17 -14.40
N ARG A 66 -18.74 1.04 -13.99
CA ARG A 66 -20.19 0.83 -14.10
C ARG A 66 -20.94 1.78 -13.17
N ALA A 67 -20.51 1.94 -11.93
CA ALA A 67 -21.09 2.86 -10.96
C ALA A 67 -20.99 4.31 -11.43
N ARG A 68 -19.84 4.75 -11.96
CA ARG A 68 -19.66 6.10 -12.54
C ARG A 68 -20.59 6.38 -13.72
N ARG A 69 -20.79 5.39 -14.61
CA ARG A 69 -21.74 5.49 -15.72
C ARG A 69 -23.18 5.61 -15.21
N LYS A 70 -23.57 4.76 -14.25
CA LYS A 70 -24.90 4.82 -13.62
C LYS A 70 -25.15 6.13 -12.87
N ALA A 71 -24.14 6.65 -12.18
CA ALA A 71 -24.23 7.88 -11.40
C ALA A 71 -24.37 9.14 -12.26
N GLY A 72 -24.41 9.02 -13.59
CA GLY A 72 -24.63 10.16 -14.48
C GLY A 72 -23.62 11.28 -14.26
N LEU A 73 -22.37 10.93 -13.89
CA LEU A 73 -21.22 11.86 -13.88
C LEU A 73 -20.91 12.26 -15.33
N SER A 74 -21.87 13.02 -15.87
CA SER A 74 -21.75 13.88 -17.00
C SER A 74 -20.49 14.70 -16.80
N LYS A 75 -19.67 14.71 -17.85
CA LYS A 75 -18.49 15.55 -17.98
C LYS A 75 -18.78 16.89 -17.32
N LYS A 76 -18.19 17.17 -16.14
CA LYS A 76 -18.11 18.54 -15.66
C LYS A 76 -17.46 19.30 -16.79
N ARG A 77 -18.27 20.14 -17.44
CA ARG A 77 -17.90 20.96 -18.60
C ARG A 77 -16.55 21.58 -18.31
N GLY A 78 -15.65 21.47 -19.29
CA GLY A 78 -14.28 21.94 -19.18
C GLY A 78 -14.25 23.33 -18.57
N ARG A 79 -13.34 23.55 -17.63
CA ARG A 79 -12.95 24.90 -17.24
C ARG A 79 -12.52 25.59 -18.54
N PRO A 80 -13.17 26.69 -18.98
CA PRO A 80 -12.72 27.37 -20.19
C PRO A 80 -11.26 27.77 -19.97
N ARG A 81 -10.40 27.39 -20.91
CA ARG A 81 -9.00 27.81 -20.93
C ARG A 81 -9.05 29.32 -21.15
N LYS A 82 -8.73 30.12 -20.13
CA LYS A 82 -8.60 31.58 -20.30
C LYS A 82 -7.42 31.80 -21.25
N THR A 83 -7.71 32.12 -22.51
CA THR A 83 -6.74 32.67 -23.44
C THR A 83 -6.59 34.15 -23.07
N ASN A 84 -5.42 34.53 -22.55
CA ASN A 84 -5.08 35.94 -22.39
C ASN A 84 -4.76 36.49 -23.79
N LEU A 85 -5.47 37.55 -24.18
CA LEU A 85 -5.15 38.41 -25.32
C LEU A 85 -4.31 39.58 -24.82
#